data_AF-A0A820LJK9-F1
#
_entry.id   AF-A0A820LJK9-F1
#
_cell.length_a   1.000
_cell.length_b   1.000
_cell.length_c   1.000
_cell.angle_alpha   90.00
_cell.angle_beta   90.00
_cell.angle_gamma   90.00
#
_symmetry.space_group_name_H-M   'P 1'
#
loop_
_entity.id
_entity.type
_entity.pdbx_description
1 polymer ?
#
loop_
_entity_poly.entity_id
_entity_poly.type
_entity_poly.pdbx_seq_one_letter_code
_entity_poly.pdbx_strand_id
1 'polypeptide(L)' 'KKIRINLNVPLKSVKQKENGPRIIDQAQKMVIQAPIVRIMKDRETFKHELLIQEVIKQLSSRFEPKISVIE' A
#
# COMPACT_ATOMS: atom_id res chain seq x y z
N LYS A 1 40.22 5.29 31.54
CA LYS A 1 40.06 6.58 30.81
C LYS A 1 38.56 6.83 30.60
N LYS A 2 37.93 7.79 31.31
CA LYS A 2 36.48 8.05 31.22
C LYS A 2 36.17 8.83 29.93
N ILE A 3 35.33 8.27 29.07
CA ILE A 3 34.83 8.93 27.85
C ILE A 3 33.75 9.92 28.29
N ARG A 4 33.99 11.21 28.09
CA ARG A 4 33.00 12.27 28.37
C ARG A 4 32.16 12.46 27.11
N ILE A 5 30.88 12.13 27.21
CA ILE A 5 29.91 12.26 26.11
C ILE A 5 29.13 13.56 26.36
N ASN A 6 29.24 14.52 25.44
CA ASN A 6 28.45 15.75 25.50
C ASN A 6 27.05 15.49 24.91
N LEU A 7 26.03 15.55 25.75
CA LEU A 7 24.62 15.25 25.42
C LEU A 7 23.89 16.40 24.69
N ASN A 8 24.60 17.48 24.33
CA ASN A 8 24.02 18.68 23.70
C ASN A 8 24.10 18.69 22.16
N VAL A 9 24.44 17.56 21.54
CA VAL A 9 24.22 17.39 20.10
C VAL A 9 22.78 16.93 19.90
N PRO A 10 21.96 17.62 19.09
CA PRO A 10 20.68 17.05 18.69
C PRO A 10 21.00 15.71 18.03
N LEU A 11 20.57 14.61 18.65
CA LEU A 11 20.53 13.31 18.01
C LEU A 11 19.84 13.57 16.68
N LYS A 12 20.61 13.58 15.58
CA LYS A 12 20.06 13.49 14.22
C LYS A 12 19.28 12.20 14.25
N SER A 13 17.99 12.37 14.51
CA SER A 13 17.07 11.31 14.78
C SER A 13 17.18 10.37 13.61
N VAL A 14 17.56 9.15 13.97
CA VAL A 14 17.59 7.92 13.17
C VAL A 14 16.85 8.10 11.85
N LYS A 15 17.55 7.83 10.75
CA LYS A 15 17.04 7.74 9.37
C LYS A 15 15.80 6.80 9.27
N GLN A 16 14.65 7.22 9.76
CA GLN A 16 13.39 6.48 9.69
C GLN A 16 12.38 7.10 8.71
N LYS A 17 12.76 8.15 7.98
CA LYS A 17 11.84 8.88 7.09
C LYS A 17 11.76 8.35 5.66
N GLU A 18 12.59 7.40 5.24
CA GLU A 18 12.69 7.02 3.82
C GLU A 18 11.78 5.85 3.40
N ASN A 19 11.28 5.05 4.35
CA ASN A 19 10.47 3.86 4.04
C ASN A 19 8.96 4.05 4.28
N GLY A 20 8.53 5.07 5.01
CA GLY A 20 7.12 5.29 5.35
C GLY A 20 6.18 5.37 4.13
N PRO A 21 6.46 6.24 3.14
CA PRO A 21 5.60 6.37 1.95
C PRO A 21 5.50 5.07 1.15
N ARG A 22 6.63 4.35 1.01
CA ARG A 22 6.72 3.11 0.23
C ARG A 22 5.89 1.98 0.83
N ILE A 23 5.83 1.88 2.16
CA ILE A 23 5.03 0.87 2.86
C ILE A 23 3.54 1.12 2.64
N ILE A 24 3.12 2.39 2.62
CA ILE A 24 1.72 2.78 2.38
C ILE A 24 1.32 2.39 0.95
N ASP A 25 2.14 2.71 -0.05
CA ASP A 25 1.87 2.35 -1.44
C ASP A 25 1.76 0.83 -1.63
N GLN A 26 2.63 0.06 -0.98
CA GLN A 26 2.59 -1.40 -1.04
C GLN A 26 1.34 -1.98 -0.36
N ALA A 27 0.95 -1.43 0.79
CA ALA A 27 -0.28 -1.84 1.48
C ALA A 27 -1.52 -1.56 0.62
N GLN A 28 -1.58 -0.40 -0.03
CA GLN A 28 -2.67 -0.07 -0.96
C GLN A 28 -2.77 -1.07 -2.10
N LYS A 29 -1.63 -1.43 -2.72
CA LYS A 29 -1.60 -2.46 -3.78
C LYS A 29 -2.10 -3.82 -3.30
N MET A 30 -1.69 -4.26 -2.11
CA MET A 30 -2.15 -5.54 -1.54
C MET A 30 -3.65 -5.57 -1.31
N VAL A 31 -4.23 -4.46 -0.82
CA VAL A 31 -5.68 -4.34 -0.60
C VAL A 31 -6.46 -4.43 -1.91
N ILE A 32 -5.90 -3.93 -3.02
CA ILE A 32 -6.52 -4.00 -4.35
C ILE A 32 -6.36 -5.40 -4.97
N GLN A 33 -5.23 -6.06 -4.77
CA GLN A 33 -4.98 -7.40 -5.32
C GLN A 33 -5.88 -8.49 -4.71
N ALA A 34 -6.21 -8.38 -3.43
CA ALA A 34 -7.07 -9.37 -2.76
C ALA A 34 -8.45 -9.58 -3.43
N PRO A 35 -9.26 -8.53 -3.73
CA PRO A 35 -10.52 -8.70 -4.43
C PRO A 35 -10.34 -9.16 -5.89
N ILE A 36 -9.25 -8.78 -6.58
CA ILE A 36 -8.95 -9.30 -7.93
C ILE A 36 -8.82 -10.82 -7.90
N VAL A 37 -7.97 -11.36 -7.01
CA VAL A 37 -7.75 -12.82 -6.90
C VAL A 37 -9.04 -13.55 -6.51
N ARG A 38 -9.84 -12.96 -5.61
CA ARG A 38 -11.15 -13.51 -5.22
C ARG A 38 -12.09 -13.63 -6.42
N ILE A 39 -12.28 -12.54 -7.18
CA ILE A 39 -13.17 -12.53 -8.35
C ILE A 39 -12.69 -13.52 -9.40
N MET A 40 -11.38 -13.54 -9.69
CA MET A 40 -10.81 -14.44 -10.69
C MET A 40 -10.89 -15.92 -10.26
N LYS A 41 -10.77 -16.21 -8.96
CA LYS A 41 -10.92 -17.56 -8.44
C LYS A 41 -12.36 -18.08 -8.56
N ASP A 42 -13.35 -17.20 -8.37
CA ASP A 42 -14.76 -17.57 -8.46
C ASP A 42 -15.27 -17.67 -9.91
N ARG A 43 -14.68 -16.90 -10.83
CA ARG A 43 -15.16 -16.76 -12.22
C ARG A 43 -14.33 -17.51 -13.27
N GLU A 44 -13.13 -17.98 -12.92
CA GLU A 44 -12.10 -18.59 -13.78
C GLU A 44 -11.58 -17.66 -14.90
N THR A 45 -12.46 -17.16 -15.76
CA THR A 45 -12.17 -16.18 -16.81
C THR A 45 -13.04 -14.94 -16.66
N PHE A 46 -12.44 -13.76 -16.80
CA PHE A 46 -13.16 -12.49 -16.64
C PHE A 46 -12.56 -11.41 -17.53
N LYS A 47 -13.39 -10.58 -18.16
CA LYS A 47 -12.93 -9.46 -18.98
C LYS A 47 -12.34 -8.37 -18.09
N HIS A 48 -11.23 -7.76 -18.50
CA HIS A 48 -10.51 -6.76 -17.73
C HIS A 48 -11.38 -5.55 -17.31
N GLU A 49 -12.16 -4.99 -18.24
CA GLU A 49 -13.06 -3.86 -17.95
C GLU A 49 -14.09 -4.19 -16.87
N LEU A 50 -14.68 -5.40 -16.94
CA LEU A 50 -15.65 -5.87 -15.95
C LEU A 50 -14.97 -6.15 -14.61
N LEU A 51 -13.74 -6.69 -14.63
CA LEU A 51 -12.95 -6.93 -13.43
C LEU A 51 -12.70 -5.61 -12.68
N ILE A 52 -12.29 -4.57 -13.39
CA ILE A 52 -12.06 -3.24 -12.80
C ILE A 52 -13.34 -2.71 -12.16
N GLN A 53 -14.47 -2.76 -12.87
CA GLN A 53 -15.74 -2.28 -12.33
C GLN A 53 -16.14 -3.01 -11.04
N GLU A 54 -15.99 -4.34 -11.02
CA GLU A 54 -16.36 -5.15 -9.85
C GLU A 54 -15.40 -4.91 -8.67
N VAL A 55 -14.10 -4.71 -8.94
CA VAL A 55 -13.10 -4.35 -7.92
C VAL A 55 -13.40 -2.97 -7.33
N ILE A 56 -13.69 -1.97 -8.15
CA ILE A 56 -14.08 -0.62 -7.70
C ILE A 56 -15.33 -0.71 -6.81
N LYS A 57 -16.33 -1.48 -7.25
CA LYS A 57 -17.56 -1.69 -6.47
C LYS A 57 -17.28 -2.31 -5.10
N GLN A 58 -16.43 -3.33 -5.01
CA GLN A 58 -16.06 -3.95 -3.72
C GLN A 58 -15.26 -3.01 -2.81
N LEU A 59 -14.38 -2.18 -3.38
CA LEU A 59 -13.52 -1.27 -2.62
C LEU A 59 -14.23 0.04 -2.22
N SER A 60 -15.28 0.44 -2.94
CA SER A 60 -16.03 1.69 -2.73
C SER A 60 -16.50 1.91 -1.28
N SER A 61 -16.77 0.83 -0.54
CA SER A 61 -17.15 0.89 0.88
C SER A 61 -16.03 1.39 1.81
N ARG A 62 -14.76 1.29 1.40
CA ARG A 62 -13.60 1.70 2.21
C ARG A 62 -12.86 2.90 1.64
N PHE A 63 -12.71 2.97 0.32
CA PHE A 63 -12.07 4.09 -0.38
C PHE A 63 -12.38 4.03 -1.88
N GLU A 64 -12.17 5.13 -2.58
CA GLU A 64 -12.28 5.20 -4.03
C GLU A 64 -10.90 4.95 -4.67
N PRO A 65 -10.61 3.74 -5.18
CA PRO A 65 -9.33 3.45 -5.80
C PRO A 65 -9.18 4.21 -7.12
N LYS A 66 -8.02 4.84 -7.34
CA LYS A 66 -7.69 5.45 -8.64
C LYS A 66 -7.40 4.34 -9.66
N ILE A 67 -7.96 4.48 -10.87
CA ILE A 67 -7.83 3.49 -11.95
C ILE A 67 -6.35 3.19 -12.26
N SER A 68 -5.47 4.20 -12.24
CA SER A 68 -4.03 4.03 -12.48
C SER A 68 -3.29 3.14 -11.47
N VAL A 69 -3.92 2.76 -10.35
CA VAL A 69 -3.34 1.83 -9.37
C VAL A 69 -3.82 0.38 -9.60
N ILE A 70 -4.86 0.19 -10.42
CA ILE A 70 -5.50 -1.10 -10.72
C ILE A 70 -4.93 -1.75 -12.00
N GLU A 71 -4.35 -0.95 -12.92
CA GLU A 71 -3.63 -1.43 -14.10
C GLU A 71 -2.29 -2.12 -13.80
#